data_AF-A0A812B352-F1
#
_entry.id   AF-A0A812B352-F1
#
_cell.length_a   1.000
_cell.length_b   1.000
_cell.length_c   1.000
_cell.angle_alpha   90.00
_cell.angle_beta   90.00
_cell.angle_gamma   90.00
#
_symmetry.space_group_name_H-M   'P 1'
#
loop_
_entity.id
_entity.type
_entity.pdbx_description
1 polymer ?
#
loop_
_entity_poly.entity_id
_entity_poly.type
_entity_poly.pdbx_seq_one_letter_code
_entity_poly.pdbx_strand_id
1 'polypeptide(L)'
;MGSLSLVTLYYNIQCAYPASKRTDFLCLPRLFFKTFLLRPKQPSILLFFTLQNYKHCKDPTVTGKSPLSIVTAAVDQITLHSPVLADQDVKLCGNVTWAGRTSLEVTMTLEQKQEDTVKKLLEAQFVLVARDPVNKNSAFVNPLQADTADEERIMKLGEANKMKRQEESKRSLLLMAPNENERFLIHKLFLETIDPKAVSFKVRIKPENCVWLSSTMLKNLIICHPEQRNMYNKIFGGFLMRQAYELGWANSFMFSQERCQLNQVDSIIFRKPVEIGALLFFSSQVVYTEGRFIQHESYFCYIGYSKDIILITKII
;
A
#
# COMPACT_ATOMS: atom_id res chain seq x y z
N MET A 1 16.02 -20.35 -9.01
CA MET A 1 14.54 -20.21 -9.15
C MET A 1 14.14 -18.87 -8.55
N GLY A 2 14.47 -17.77 -9.22
CA GLY A 2 14.08 -16.46 -8.72
C GLY A 2 12.57 -16.25 -8.94
N SER A 3 11.87 -16.01 -7.85
CA SER A 3 10.47 -15.62 -7.87
C SER A 3 10.40 -14.09 -7.85
N LEU A 4 9.81 -13.49 -8.88
CA LEU A 4 9.42 -12.08 -8.88
C LEU A 4 8.60 -11.78 -7.62
N SER A 5 9.03 -10.79 -6.85
CA SER A 5 8.27 -10.27 -5.73
C SER A 5 7.38 -9.17 -6.27
N LEU A 6 6.18 -9.53 -6.75
CA LEU A 6 5.19 -8.58 -7.22
C LEU A 6 4.48 -7.97 -6.01
N VAL A 7 4.63 -6.67 -5.80
CA VAL A 7 3.74 -5.87 -4.96
C VAL A 7 3.01 -4.96 -5.92
N THR A 8 1.71 -5.12 -6.07
CA THR A 8 0.89 -4.25 -6.90
C THR A 8 0.20 -3.27 -5.98
N LEU A 9 0.49 -1.98 -6.14
CA LEU A 9 -0.17 -0.90 -5.43
C LEU A 9 -1.08 -0.19 -6.41
N TYR A 10 -2.39 -0.29 -6.22
CA TYR A 10 -3.32 0.57 -6.94
C TYR A 10 -3.60 1.79 -6.09
N TYR A 11 -3.58 2.95 -6.73
CA TYR A 11 -3.88 4.22 -6.09
C TYR A 11 -4.93 4.93 -6.91
N ASN A 12 -6.04 5.33 -6.28
CA ASN A 12 -6.95 6.29 -6.88
C ASN A 12 -6.50 7.70 -6.50
N ILE A 13 -6.17 8.49 -7.51
CA ILE A 13 -5.73 9.87 -7.36
C ILE A 13 -6.72 10.78 -8.09
N GLN A 14 -7.16 11.86 -7.42
CA GLN A 14 -8.07 12.87 -8.00
C GLN A 14 -7.29 14.11 -8.45
N CYS A 15 -7.53 14.59 -9.68
CA CYS A 15 -7.01 15.88 -10.18
C CYS A 15 -7.87 17.06 -9.69
N ALA A 16 -7.23 18.19 -9.34
CA ALA A 16 -7.90 19.40 -8.84
C ALA A 16 -7.63 20.64 -9.72
N TYR A 17 -8.68 21.39 -10.12
CA TYR A 17 -8.60 22.70 -10.80
C TYR A 17 -9.69 23.69 -10.32
N PRO A 18 -9.49 25.04 -10.35
CA PRO A 18 -8.24 25.81 -10.27
C PRO A 18 -8.04 26.47 -8.91
N ALA A 19 -6.79 26.48 -8.44
CA ALA A 19 -6.36 27.23 -7.26
C ALA A 19 -6.12 28.70 -7.62
N SER A 20 -7.16 29.54 -7.50
CA SER A 20 -6.97 30.98 -7.34
C SER A 20 -6.68 31.29 -5.86
N LYS A 21 -5.42 31.09 -5.47
CA LYS A 21 -4.69 31.84 -4.44
C LYS A 21 -3.39 31.12 -4.10
N ARG A 22 -2.28 31.84 -4.28
CA ARG A 22 -0.97 31.51 -3.70
C ARG A 22 -1.16 31.17 -2.22
N THR A 23 -1.00 29.90 -1.86
CA THR A 23 -0.73 29.48 -0.49
C THR A 23 0.26 28.30 -0.57
N ASP A 24 1.46 28.61 -0.11
CA ASP A 24 2.51 27.79 0.48
C ASP A 24 2.87 26.42 -0.12
N PHE A 25 4.15 26.39 -0.51
CA PHE A 25 4.95 25.21 -0.77
C PHE A 25 4.97 24.29 0.44
N LEU A 26 4.09 23.28 0.50
CA LEU A 26 4.31 21.98 1.16
C LEU A 26 3.11 21.08 0.84
N CYS A 27 3.31 20.15 -0.08
CA CYS A 27 2.34 19.11 -0.42
C CYS A 27 1.84 18.39 0.85
N LEU A 28 0.54 18.52 1.17
CA LEU A 28 -0.12 17.83 2.29
C LEU A 28 0.05 16.28 2.26
N PRO A 29 0.07 15.61 1.09
CA PRO A 29 0.42 14.18 1.04
C PRO A 29 1.91 13.89 1.27
N ARG A 30 2.77 14.86 0.95
CA ARG A 30 4.21 14.82 1.24
C ARG A 30 4.44 14.98 2.73
N LEU A 31 3.64 15.77 3.45
CA LEU A 31 3.67 15.81 4.92
C LEU A 31 3.23 14.47 5.52
N PHE A 32 2.17 13.83 5.00
CA PHE A 32 1.72 12.53 5.50
C PHE A 32 2.80 11.44 5.33
N PHE A 33 3.30 11.22 4.11
CA PHE A 33 4.32 10.19 3.87
C PHE A 33 5.69 10.54 4.49
N LYS A 34 6.09 11.83 4.54
CA LYS A 34 7.37 12.27 5.12
C LYS A 34 7.34 12.37 6.65
N THR A 35 6.19 12.63 7.26
CA THR A 35 6.03 12.80 8.71
C THR A 35 5.54 11.52 9.40
N PHE A 36 4.56 10.81 8.82
CA PHE A 36 3.92 9.66 9.50
C PHE A 36 4.54 8.29 9.19
N LEU A 37 5.12 8.10 8.00
CA LEU A 37 5.73 6.82 7.62
C LEU A 37 7.26 6.75 7.79
N LEU A 38 7.97 7.87 8.04
CA LEU A 38 9.42 7.95 7.73
C LEU A 38 10.38 8.74 8.61
N ARG A 39 10.03 9.16 9.83
CA ARG A 39 11.12 9.63 10.70
C ARG A 39 11.79 8.43 11.41
N PRO A 40 13.08 8.15 11.18
CA PRO A 40 13.81 7.13 11.94
C PRO A 40 13.97 7.48 13.43
N LYS A 41 13.63 8.71 13.85
CA LYS A 41 13.78 9.23 15.22
C LYS A 41 12.46 9.58 15.94
N GLN A 42 11.29 9.35 15.33
CA GLN A 42 9.99 9.49 16.01
C GLN A 42 9.13 8.26 15.72
N PRO A 43 8.14 7.93 16.59
CA PRO A 43 7.31 6.76 16.39
C PRO A 43 6.46 6.89 15.11
N SER A 44 6.96 6.29 14.03
CA SER A 44 6.18 6.07 12.80
C SER A 44 4.91 5.28 13.11
N ILE A 45 3.89 5.39 12.24
CA ILE A 45 2.63 4.64 12.33
C ILE A 45 2.88 3.13 12.58
N LEU A 46 3.80 2.56 11.81
CA LEU A 46 4.19 1.16 11.98
C LEU A 46 4.97 0.90 13.28
N LEU A 47 5.73 1.87 13.80
CA LEU A 47 6.37 1.74 15.12
C LEU A 47 5.31 1.70 16.22
N PHE A 48 4.30 2.57 16.16
CA PHE A 48 3.17 2.56 17.08
C PHE A 48 2.46 1.21 17.07
N PHE A 49 2.24 0.62 15.88
CA PHE A 49 1.68 -0.73 15.79
C PHE A 49 2.59 -1.79 16.37
N THR A 50 3.88 -1.79 16.01
CA THR A 50 4.78 -2.77 16.63
C THR A 50 4.75 -2.64 18.16
N LEU A 51 4.68 -1.44 18.72
CA LEU A 51 4.57 -1.22 20.16
C LEU A 51 3.24 -1.73 20.75
N GLN A 52 2.10 -1.49 20.09
CA GLN A 52 0.82 -2.04 20.54
C GLN A 52 0.81 -3.57 20.49
N ASN A 53 1.37 -4.16 19.44
CA ASN A 53 1.48 -5.61 19.32
C ASN A 53 2.49 -6.20 20.30
N TYR A 54 3.58 -5.48 20.59
CA TYR A 54 4.49 -5.87 21.66
C TYR A 54 3.82 -5.84 23.02
N LYS A 55 2.93 -4.87 23.27
CA LYS A 55 2.10 -4.86 24.49
C LYS A 55 1.12 -6.05 24.50
N HIS A 56 0.45 -6.32 23.39
CA HIS A 56 -0.49 -7.44 23.25
C HIS A 56 0.19 -8.80 23.45
N CYS A 57 1.40 -8.95 22.92
CA CYS A 57 2.20 -10.17 23.02
C CYS A 57 3.19 -10.13 24.19
N LYS A 58 3.03 -9.21 25.14
CA LYS A 58 3.93 -9.12 26.30
C LYS A 58 3.56 -10.22 27.28
N ASP A 59 4.47 -11.17 27.47
CA ASP A 59 4.40 -12.10 28.58
C ASP A 59 4.88 -11.39 29.86
N PRO A 60 4.07 -11.30 30.93
CA PRO A 60 4.49 -10.68 32.20
C PRO A 60 5.65 -11.42 32.88
N THR A 61 5.96 -12.67 32.50
CA THR A 61 7.03 -13.48 33.07
C THR A 61 8.40 -13.24 32.42
N VAL A 62 8.44 -12.72 31.18
CA VAL A 62 9.69 -12.51 30.43
C VAL A 62 10.18 -11.06 30.61
N THR A 63 11.25 -10.89 31.38
CA THR A 63 11.95 -9.61 31.55
C THR A 63 13.02 -9.46 30.46
N GLY A 64 12.77 -8.65 29.42
CA GLY A 64 13.75 -8.42 28.35
C GLY A 64 13.14 -7.94 27.02
N LYS A 65 13.90 -8.07 25.93
CA LYS A 65 13.38 -7.87 24.57
C LYS A 65 12.27 -8.90 24.31
N SER A 66 11.16 -8.46 23.72
CA SER A 66 10.07 -9.37 23.35
C SER A 66 10.61 -10.49 22.45
N PRO A 67 10.20 -11.75 22.69
CA PRO A 67 10.68 -12.90 21.92
C PRO A 67 10.11 -12.96 20.50
N LEU A 68 9.30 -11.99 20.07
CA LEU A 68 8.60 -12.00 18.80
C LEU A 68 9.06 -10.89 17.86
N SER A 69 9.46 -11.27 16.65
CA SER A 69 9.64 -10.36 15.53
C SER A 69 8.34 -10.14 14.79
N ILE A 70 7.69 -9.01 15.03
CA ILE A 70 6.48 -8.59 14.31
C ILE A 70 6.87 -7.88 13.02
N VAL A 71 6.38 -8.39 11.90
CA VAL A 71 6.58 -7.81 10.56
C VAL A 71 5.25 -7.55 9.88
N THR A 72 5.18 -6.50 9.06
CA THR A 72 4.01 -6.20 8.24
C THR A 72 3.98 -7.14 7.04
N ALA A 73 2.95 -7.96 6.94
CA ALA A 73 2.75 -8.89 5.84
C ALA A 73 1.87 -8.27 4.75
N ALA A 74 0.82 -7.57 5.14
CA ALA A 74 -0.01 -6.82 4.22
C ALA A 74 -0.54 -5.54 4.87
N VAL A 75 -0.91 -4.59 4.04
CA VAL A 75 -1.76 -3.46 4.38
C VAL A 75 -2.97 -3.60 3.49
N ASP A 76 -4.16 -3.54 4.06
CA ASP A 76 -5.39 -3.53 3.27
C ASP A 76 -5.59 -2.11 2.71
N GLN A 77 -6.83 -1.78 2.36
CA GLN A 77 -7.17 -0.49 1.82
C GLN A 77 -6.85 0.64 2.81
N ILE A 78 -6.09 1.64 2.35
CA ILE A 78 -5.89 2.91 3.05
C ILE A 78 -6.82 3.94 2.44
N THR A 79 -7.79 4.40 3.22
CA THR A 79 -8.80 5.37 2.77
C THR A 79 -8.52 6.74 3.37
N LEU A 80 -8.47 7.77 2.54
CA LEU A 80 -8.36 9.16 2.98
C LEU A 80 -9.75 9.81 2.95
N HIS A 81 -10.23 10.28 4.10
CA HIS A 81 -11.57 10.87 4.23
C HIS A 81 -11.55 12.40 4.19
N SER A 82 -10.46 13.02 4.65
CA SER A 82 -10.36 14.47 4.76
C SER A 82 -8.90 14.92 4.65
N PRO A 83 -8.65 16.14 4.12
CA PRO A 83 -7.30 16.67 4.03
C PRO A 83 -6.73 16.91 5.44
N VAL A 84 -5.45 16.60 5.60
CA VAL A 84 -4.68 16.87 6.81
C VAL A 84 -4.28 18.35 6.83
N LEU A 85 -4.49 19.05 7.93
CA LEU A 85 -3.97 20.41 8.14
C LEU A 85 -2.56 20.33 8.74
N ALA A 86 -1.61 21.11 8.21
CA ALA A 86 -0.19 21.02 8.57
C ALA A 86 0.14 21.71 9.92
N ASP A 87 -0.74 22.59 10.37
CA ASP A 87 -0.62 23.46 11.55
C ASP A 87 -1.31 22.89 12.80
N GLN A 88 -2.00 21.75 12.66
CA GLN A 88 -2.81 21.16 13.73
C GLN A 88 -2.28 19.79 14.12
N ASP A 89 -2.38 19.47 15.41
CA ASP A 89 -2.02 18.16 15.93
C ASP A 89 -2.92 17.06 15.37
N VAL A 90 -2.32 15.88 15.20
CA VAL A 90 -2.99 14.71 14.67
C VAL A 90 -2.92 13.61 15.71
N LYS A 91 -4.08 13.04 16.03
CA LYS A 91 -4.23 11.91 16.94
C LYS A 91 -4.24 10.61 16.16
N LEU A 92 -3.36 9.69 16.54
CA LEU A 92 -3.29 8.36 15.99
C LEU A 92 -3.91 7.37 16.97
N CYS A 93 -4.94 6.65 16.53
CA CYS A 93 -5.60 5.60 17.29
C CYS A 93 -5.42 4.27 16.55
N GLY A 94 -5.18 3.18 17.27
CA GLY A 94 -5.05 1.86 16.67
C GLY A 94 -5.50 0.78 17.65
N ASN A 95 -6.21 -0.23 17.15
CA ASN A 95 -6.72 -1.34 17.95
C ASN A 95 -6.44 -2.65 17.23
N VAL A 96 -6.08 -3.71 17.97
CA VAL A 96 -6.03 -5.06 17.42
C VAL A 96 -7.48 -5.50 17.18
N THR A 97 -7.85 -5.73 15.93
CA THR A 97 -9.22 -6.06 15.54
C THR A 97 -9.43 -7.55 15.35
N TRP A 98 -8.38 -8.28 15.03
CA TRP A 98 -8.45 -9.72 14.86
C TRP A 98 -7.11 -10.37 15.22
N ALA A 99 -7.17 -11.53 15.86
CA ALA A 99 -5.99 -12.34 16.16
C ALA A 99 -6.17 -13.78 15.66
N GLY A 100 -5.23 -14.21 14.81
CA GLY A 100 -5.11 -15.58 14.36
C GLY A 100 -4.09 -16.37 15.18
N ARG A 101 -3.55 -17.44 14.59
CA ARG A 101 -2.52 -18.27 15.24
C ARG A 101 -1.17 -17.59 15.30
N THR A 102 -0.76 -16.96 14.20
CA THR A 102 0.57 -16.34 14.02
C THR A 102 0.48 -14.97 13.35
N SER A 103 -0.72 -14.43 13.24
CA SER A 103 -1.03 -13.21 12.49
C SER A 103 -2.06 -12.38 13.24
N LEU A 104 -1.96 -11.06 13.13
CA LEU A 104 -2.82 -10.10 13.80
C LEU A 104 -3.28 -9.07 12.77
N GLU A 105 -4.54 -8.64 12.86
CA GLU A 105 -5.04 -7.45 12.16
C GLU A 105 -5.09 -6.29 13.14
N VAL A 106 -4.62 -5.14 12.70
CA VAL A 106 -4.69 -3.89 13.45
C VAL A 106 -5.38 -2.85 12.58
N THR A 107 -6.50 -2.32 13.06
CA THR A 107 -7.17 -1.17 12.43
C THR A 107 -6.68 0.11 13.06
N MET A 108 -6.40 1.09 12.22
CA MET A 108 -5.91 2.39 12.61
C MET A 108 -6.81 3.48 12.08
N THR A 109 -7.07 4.45 12.94
CA THR A 109 -7.71 5.70 12.56
C THR A 109 -6.79 6.88 12.87
N LEU A 110 -6.76 7.83 11.94
CA LEU A 110 -6.10 9.10 12.12
C LEU A 110 -7.18 10.16 12.29
N GLU A 111 -7.09 10.94 13.35
CA GLU A 111 -8.08 11.96 13.73
C GLU A 111 -7.38 13.31 13.91
N GLN A 112 -8.06 14.39 13.53
CA GLN A 112 -7.56 15.75 13.74
C GLN A 112 -8.72 16.67 14.11
N LYS A 113 -8.48 17.56 15.07
CA LYS A 113 -9.46 18.59 15.44
C LYS A 113 -9.44 19.70 14.37
N GLN A 114 -10.57 19.93 13.71
CA GLN A 114 -10.78 20.99 12.72
C GLN A 114 -12.05 21.76 13.09
N GLU A 115 -11.93 23.08 13.29
CA GLU A 115 -13.08 23.97 13.55
C GLU A 115 -14.02 23.43 14.66
N ASP A 116 -13.42 23.02 15.78
CA ASP A 116 -14.07 22.39 16.94
C ASP A 116 -14.67 20.99 16.78
N THR A 117 -14.57 20.37 15.60
CA THR A 117 -14.97 18.97 15.38
C THR A 117 -13.76 18.06 15.22
N VAL A 118 -13.80 16.86 15.82
CA VAL A 118 -12.79 15.83 15.54
C VAL A 118 -13.18 15.14 14.24
N LYS A 119 -12.36 15.33 13.20
CA LYS A 119 -12.57 14.69 11.91
C LYS A 119 -11.64 13.49 11.76
N LYS A 120 -12.21 12.38 11.27
CA LYS A 120 -11.44 11.22 10.82
C LYS A 120 -10.76 11.58 9.50
N LEU A 121 -9.44 11.57 9.49
CA LEU A 121 -8.62 11.88 8.32
C LEU A 121 -8.35 10.65 7.46
N LEU A 122 -8.04 9.53 8.12
CA LEU A 122 -7.60 8.31 7.44
C LEU A 122 -8.02 7.08 8.24
N GLU A 123 -8.30 6.01 7.51
CA GLU A 123 -8.47 4.67 8.04
C GLU A 123 -7.60 3.69 7.27
N ALA A 124 -6.96 2.76 7.98
CA ALA A 124 -6.20 1.68 7.36
C ALA A 124 -6.17 0.45 8.25
N GLN A 125 -6.16 -0.72 7.63
CA GLN A 125 -6.00 -2.01 8.31
C GLN A 125 -4.65 -2.63 7.93
N PHE A 126 -3.94 -3.12 8.94
CA PHE A 126 -2.62 -3.72 8.79
C PHE A 126 -2.67 -5.18 9.22
N VAL A 127 -2.18 -6.07 8.35
CA VAL A 127 -1.99 -7.48 8.68
C VAL A 127 -0.53 -7.70 9.03
N LEU A 128 -0.31 -8.05 10.28
CA LEU A 128 1.00 -8.30 10.87
C LEU A 128 1.18 -9.80 11.07
N VAL A 129 2.42 -10.27 10.99
CA VAL A 129 2.80 -11.67 11.24
C VAL A 129 3.88 -11.70 12.29
N ALA A 130 3.69 -12.55 13.30
CA ALA A 130 4.69 -12.82 14.30
C ALA A 130 5.66 -13.90 13.81
N ARG A 131 6.95 -13.62 13.96
CA ARG A 131 8.05 -14.51 13.63
C ARG A 131 8.93 -14.69 14.85
N ASP A 132 9.56 -15.84 14.98
CA ASP A 132 10.60 -16.04 15.98
C ASP A 132 11.92 -15.44 15.43
N PRO A 133 12.59 -14.54 16.18
CA PRO A 133 13.77 -13.83 15.72
C PRO A 133 14.99 -14.72 15.48
N VAL A 134 15.05 -15.91 16.09
CA VAL A 134 16.19 -16.83 15.97
C VAL A 134 16.01 -17.76 14.77
N ASN A 135 14.90 -18.50 14.73
CA ASN A 135 14.66 -19.50 13.68
C ASN A 135 13.93 -18.93 12.44
N LYS A 136 13.40 -17.70 12.50
CA LYS A 136 12.59 -17.03 11.46
C LYS A 136 11.27 -17.75 11.11
N ASN A 137 10.89 -18.76 11.89
CA ASN A 137 9.62 -19.47 11.74
C ASN A 137 8.46 -18.62 12.26
N SER A 138 7.24 -19.02 11.90
CA SER A 138 6.04 -18.39 12.43
C SER A 138 5.96 -18.59 13.93
N ALA A 139 5.62 -17.53 14.66
CA ALA A 139 5.48 -17.57 16.11
C ALA A 139 4.03 -17.31 16.52
N PHE A 140 3.64 -17.88 17.66
CA PHE A 140 2.27 -17.76 18.15
C PHE A 140 1.97 -16.37 18.71
N VAL A 141 0.74 -15.92 18.54
CA VAL A 141 0.23 -14.66 19.09
C VAL A 141 -0.88 -14.95 20.08
N ASN A 142 -1.05 -14.05 21.06
CA ASN A 142 -2.10 -14.18 22.06
C ASN A 142 -3.48 -14.01 21.40
N PRO A 143 -4.47 -14.87 21.72
CA PRO A 143 -5.82 -14.71 21.21
C PRO A 143 -6.44 -13.42 21.74
N LEU A 144 -7.31 -12.82 20.93
CA LEU A 144 -8.05 -11.62 21.29
C LEU A 144 -9.36 -12.03 21.98
N GLN A 145 -9.67 -11.43 23.12
CA GLN A 145 -10.93 -11.57 23.84
C GLN A 145 -11.56 -10.19 23.95
N ALA A 146 -12.87 -10.10 23.73
CA ALA A 146 -13.63 -8.87 23.92
C ALA A 146 -14.29 -8.91 25.31
N ASP A 147 -14.10 -7.85 26.09
CA ASP A 147 -14.74 -7.69 27.39
C ASP A 147 -15.97 -6.75 27.28
N THR A 148 -15.95 -5.83 26.31
CA THR A 148 -17.01 -4.85 26.08
C THR A 148 -17.76 -5.07 24.77
N ALA A 149 -19.01 -4.58 24.70
CA ALA A 149 -19.84 -4.66 23.49
C ALA A 149 -19.22 -3.94 22.28
N ASP A 150 -18.46 -2.86 22.53
CA ASP A 150 -17.75 -2.14 21.47
C ASP A 150 -16.54 -2.93 20.95
N GLU A 151 -15.79 -3.62 21.84
CA GLU A 151 -14.73 -4.55 21.42
C GLU A 151 -15.30 -5.72 20.63
N GLU A 152 -16.46 -6.25 21.02
CA GLU A 152 -17.13 -7.33 20.27
C GLU A 152 -17.51 -6.87 18.85
N ARG A 153 -17.98 -5.62 18.69
CA ARG A 153 -18.22 -5.03 17.36
C ARG A 153 -16.94 -4.93 16.54
N ILE A 154 -15.85 -4.45 17.14
CA ILE A 154 -14.55 -4.31 16.47
C ILE A 154 -14.02 -5.68 16.04
N MET A 155 -14.17 -6.71 16.89
CA MET A 155 -13.79 -8.08 16.55
C MET A 155 -14.59 -8.64 15.38
N LYS A 156 -15.92 -8.45 15.37
CA LYS A 156 -16.78 -8.84 14.23
C LYS A 156 -16.38 -8.16 12.93
N LEU A 157 -15.99 -6.88 12.99
CA LEU A 157 -15.47 -6.16 11.82
C LEU A 157 -14.17 -6.80 11.30
N GLY A 158 -13.24 -7.15 12.21
CA GLY A 158 -11.99 -7.83 11.84
C GLY A 158 -12.21 -9.21 11.22
N GLU A 159 -13.21 -9.96 11.70
CA GLU A 159 -13.61 -11.23 11.07
C GLU A 159 -14.18 -11.04 9.67
N ALA A 160 -15.02 -10.02 9.47
CA ALA A 160 -15.54 -9.67 8.14
C ALA A 160 -14.42 -9.27 7.17
N ASN A 161 -13.45 -8.48 7.63
CA ASN A 161 -12.28 -8.09 6.83
C ASN A 161 -11.46 -9.31 6.39
N LYS A 162 -11.23 -10.27 7.30
CA LYS A 162 -10.57 -11.53 6.99
C LYS A 162 -11.33 -12.31 5.91
N MET A 163 -12.65 -12.42 6.01
CA MET A 163 -13.46 -13.12 5.00
C MET A 163 -13.37 -12.42 3.65
N LYS A 164 -13.48 -11.10 3.61
CA LYS A 164 -13.30 -10.29 2.40
C LYS A 164 -11.95 -10.56 1.73
N ARG A 165 -10.85 -10.57 2.49
CA ARG A 165 -9.51 -10.91 1.97
C ARG A 165 -9.44 -12.31 1.37
N GLN A 166 -10.11 -13.30 1.97
CA GLN A 166 -10.16 -14.67 1.44
C GLN A 166 -10.95 -14.75 0.14
N GLU A 167 -12.05 -14.00 0.03
CA GLU A 167 -12.85 -13.91 -1.20
C GLU A 167 -12.08 -13.22 -2.32
N GLU A 168 -11.43 -12.10 -2.03
CA GLU A 168 -10.57 -11.39 -2.99
C GLU A 168 -9.43 -12.28 -3.50
N SER A 169 -8.80 -13.05 -2.61
CA SER A 169 -7.77 -14.01 -3.01
C SER A 169 -8.30 -15.11 -3.93
N LYS A 170 -9.57 -15.51 -3.80
CA LYS A 170 -10.23 -16.50 -4.67
C LYS A 170 -10.66 -15.91 -6.01
N ARG A 171 -10.96 -14.61 -6.06
CA ARG A 171 -11.31 -13.86 -7.27
C ARG A 171 -10.13 -13.54 -8.19
N SER A 172 -8.92 -14.02 -7.86
CA SER A 172 -7.76 -13.89 -8.75
C SER A 172 -8.08 -14.40 -10.15
N LEU A 173 -7.71 -13.62 -11.18
CA LEU A 173 -7.87 -14.00 -12.59
C LEU A 173 -7.13 -15.29 -12.96
N LEU A 174 -6.18 -15.72 -12.13
CA LEU A 174 -5.49 -17.01 -12.27
C LEU A 174 -6.35 -18.21 -11.84
N LEU A 175 -7.41 -17.97 -11.06
CA LEU A 175 -8.31 -18.99 -10.52
C LEU A 175 -9.70 -18.92 -11.15
N MET A 176 -10.19 -17.72 -11.42
CA MET A 176 -11.54 -17.46 -11.92
C MET A 176 -11.48 -16.56 -13.16
N ALA A 177 -12.28 -16.87 -14.18
CA ALA A 177 -12.38 -16.04 -15.38
C ALA A 177 -13.01 -14.66 -15.07
N PRO A 178 -12.70 -13.61 -15.87
CA PRO A 178 -13.32 -12.30 -15.71
C PRO A 178 -14.84 -12.34 -15.80
N ASN A 179 -15.49 -11.44 -15.08
CA ASN A 179 -16.95 -11.29 -15.07
C ASN A 179 -17.47 -10.78 -16.43
N GLU A 180 -18.77 -10.93 -16.68
CA GLU A 180 -19.40 -10.50 -17.95
C GLU A 180 -19.12 -9.02 -18.28
N ASN A 181 -19.26 -8.14 -17.28
CA ASN A 181 -18.98 -6.70 -17.43
C ASN A 181 -17.51 -6.44 -17.80
N GLU A 182 -16.57 -7.14 -17.16
CA GLU A 182 -15.13 -7.00 -17.45
C GLU A 182 -14.83 -7.50 -18.86
N ARG A 183 -15.42 -8.61 -19.27
CA ARG A 183 -15.28 -9.15 -20.63
C ARG A 183 -15.82 -8.17 -21.67
N PHE A 184 -16.99 -7.57 -21.42
CA PHE A 184 -17.56 -6.56 -22.29
C PHE A 184 -16.64 -5.33 -22.40
N LEU A 185 -16.11 -4.85 -21.28
CA LEU A 185 -15.20 -3.71 -21.24
C LEU A 185 -13.90 -3.99 -22.02
N ILE A 186 -13.26 -5.15 -21.77
CA ILE A 186 -12.05 -5.56 -22.47
C ILE A 186 -12.31 -5.69 -23.97
N HIS A 187 -13.44 -6.30 -24.35
CA HIS A 187 -13.82 -6.45 -25.75
C HIS A 187 -14.06 -5.09 -26.43
N LYS A 188 -14.74 -4.17 -25.75
CA LYS A 188 -14.95 -2.80 -26.21
C LYS A 188 -13.61 -2.08 -26.44
N LEU A 189 -12.71 -2.10 -25.46
CA LEU A 189 -11.37 -1.50 -25.59
C LEU A 189 -10.56 -2.13 -26.73
N PHE A 190 -10.67 -3.44 -26.92
CA PHE A 190 -10.03 -4.12 -28.03
C PHE A 190 -10.53 -3.60 -29.38
N LEU A 191 -11.85 -3.54 -29.59
CA LEU A 191 -12.45 -3.04 -30.83
C LEU A 191 -12.10 -1.59 -31.12
N GLU A 192 -12.06 -0.73 -30.11
CA GLU A 192 -11.69 0.69 -30.24
C GLU A 192 -10.24 0.89 -30.70
N THR A 193 -9.36 -0.09 -30.48
CA THR A 193 -7.94 -0.01 -30.87
C THR A 193 -7.62 -0.64 -32.23
N ILE A 194 -8.58 -1.32 -32.87
CA ILE A 194 -8.37 -1.97 -34.17
C ILE A 194 -8.45 -0.95 -35.30
N ASP A 195 -7.51 -1.02 -36.25
CA ASP A 195 -7.63 -0.28 -37.50
C ASP A 195 -8.59 -1.01 -38.46
N PRO A 196 -9.76 -0.45 -38.80
CA PRO A 196 -10.69 -1.06 -39.75
C PRO A 196 -10.11 -1.20 -41.16
N LYS A 197 -9.02 -0.47 -41.48
CA LYS A 197 -8.34 -0.52 -42.79
C LYS A 197 -7.25 -1.58 -42.85
N ALA A 198 -6.71 -2.01 -41.70
CA ALA A 198 -5.68 -3.01 -41.65
C ALA A 198 -6.31 -4.41 -41.59
N VAL A 199 -5.88 -5.32 -42.48
CA VAL A 199 -6.29 -6.74 -42.47
C VAL A 199 -5.69 -7.51 -41.27
N SER A 200 -4.83 -6.86 -40.48
CA SER A 200 -4.08 -7.49 -39.38
C SER A 200 -4.40 -6.88 -38.02
N PHE A 201 -4.70 -7.75 -37.05
CA PHE A 201 -4.88 -7.39 -35.62
C PHE A 201 -3.62 -6.85 -34.92
N LYS A 202 -2.46 -6.85 -35.59
CA LYS A 202 -1.21 -6.33 -35.01
C LYS A 202 -1.11 -4.81 -35.10
N VAL A 203 -1.74 -4.21 -36.10
CA VAL A 203 -1.74 -2.76 -36.28
C VAL A 203 -2.85 -2.20 -35.40
N ARG A 204 -2.47 -1.41 -34.40
CA ARG A 204 -3.42 -0.74 -33.51
C ARG A 204 -3.35 0.76 -33.70
N ILE A 205 -4.52 1.40 -33.73
CA ILE A 205 -4.65 2.85 -33.75
C ILE A 205 -4.91 3.31 -32.32
N LYS A 206 -4.30 4.45 -31.98
CA LYS A 206 -4.55 5.12 -30.71
C LYS A 206 -5.81 5.99 -30.86
N PRO A 207 -6.85 5.80 -30.03
CA PRO A 207 -8.00 6.70 -30.00
C PRO A 207 -7.60 8.13 -29.60
N GLU A 208 -8.46 9.10 -29.91
CA GLU A 208 -8.28 10.50 -29.50
C GLU A 208 -8.24 10.61 -27.97
N ASN A 209 -7.41 11.53 -27.44
CA ASN A 209 -7.20 11.74 -25.99
C ASN A 209 -6.67 10.53 -25.19
N CYS A 210 -6.24 9.45 -25.83
CA CYS A 210 -5.59 8.33 -25.15
C CYS A 210 -4.06 8.43 -25.21
N VAL A 211 -3.36 7.71 -24.34
CA VAL A 211 -1.91 7.47 -24.42
C VAL A 211 -1.63 5.98 -24.27
N TRP A 212 -0.52 5.51 -24.82
CA TRP A 212 -0.11 4.13 -24.61
C TRP A 212 0.40 3.93 -23.18
N LEU A 213 -0.01 2.85 -22.53
CA LEU A 213 0.46 2.49 -21.18
C LEU A 213 1.99 2.48 -21.06
N SER A 214 2.69 2.04 -22.10
CA SER A 214 4.17 2.02 -22.12
C SER A 214 4.80 3.40 -22.02
N SER A 215 4.09 4.45 -22.46
CA SER A 215 4.58 5.84 -22.38
C SER A 215 4.37 6.48 -21.01
N THR A 216 3.50 5.92 -20.16
CA THR A 216 3.20 6.43 -18.81
C THR A 216 4.00 5.71 -17.71
N MET A 217 5.08 5.02 -18.09
CA MET A 217 5.88 4.22 -17.17
C MET A 217 7.04 5.05 -16.60
N LEU A 218 7.05 5.22 -15.28
CA LEU A 218 8.11 5.90 -14.54
C LEU A 218 8.87 4.90 -13.67
N LYS A 219 10.20 4.94 -13.69
CA LYS A 219 11.07 3.97 -13.02
C LYS A 219 12.05 4.67 -12.09
N ASN A 220 12.38 4.03 -10.97
CA ASN A 220 13.36 4.52 -10.01
C ASN A 220 14.18 3.36 -9.43
N LEU A 221 15.45 3.58 -9.14
CA LEU A 221 16.35 2.60 -8.54
C LEU A 221 16.84 3.13 -7.20
N ILE A 222 16.71 2.34 -6.14
CA ILE A 222 17.05 2.74 -4.78
C ILE A 222 17.97 1.71 -4.14
N ILE A 223 19.06 2.19 -3.55
CA ILE A 223 19.92 1.40 -2.67
C ILE A 223 19.35 1.44 -1.25
N CYS A 224 19.18 0.27 -0.66
CA CYS A 224 18.66 0.11 0.69
C CYS A 224 19.74 0.39 1.73
N HIS A 225 19.73 1.57 2.35
CA HIS A 225 20.74 1.96 3.34
C HIS A 225 20.39 1.49 4.76
N PRO A 226 21.40 1.30 5.65
CA PRO A 226 21.16 0.90 7.04
C PRO A 226 20.25 1.85 7.84
N GLU A 227 20.14 3.11 7.44
CA GLU A 227 19.27 4.12 8.06
C GLU A 227 17.78 3.80 7.93
N GLN A 228 17.43 2.99 6.93
CA GLN A 228 16.05 2.61 6.59
C GLN A 228 15.65 1.25 7.21
N ARG A 229 16.49 0.70 8.11
CA ARG A 229 16.26 -0.59 8.74
C ARG A 229 15.25 -0.53 9.89
N ASN A 230 14.57 -1.64 10.11
CA ASN A 230 13.82 -1.93 11.33
C ASN A 230 14.74 -2.50 12.43
N MET A 231 14.18 -2.74 13.62
CA MET A 231 14.88 -3.34 14.76
C MET A 231 15.43 -4.76 14.51
N TYR A 232 15.03 -5.39 13.41
CA TYR A 232 15.41 -6.73 12.96
C TYR A 232 16.36 -6.73 11.76
N ASN A 233 17.03 -5.60 11.49
CA ASN A 233 17.99 -5.44 10.39
C ASN A 233 17.41 -5.72 8.98
N LYS A 234 16.10 -5.54 8.80
CA LYS A 234 15.44 -5.56 7.49
C LYS A 234 14.98 -4.17 7.12
N ILE A 235 14.84 -3.88 5.84
CA ILE A 235 14.29 -2.60 5.40
C ILE A 235 12.84 -2.48 5.84
N PHE A 236 12.52 -1.30 6.35
CA PHE A 236 11.22 -1.00 6.91
C PHE A 236 10.16 -0.92 5.81
N GLY A 237 9.03 -1.61 5.98
CA GLY A 237 7.93 -1.59 5.01
C GLY A 237 7.38 -0.19 4.74
N GLY A 238 7.35 0.67 5.77
CA GLY A 238 6.94 2.08 5.62
C GLY A 238 7.83 2.89 4.68
N PHE A 239 9.12 2.59 4.62
CA PHE A 239 10.03 3.19 3.65
C PHE A 239 9.65 2.77 2.22
N LEU A 240 9.41 1.47 1.99
CA LEU A 240 9.02 0.95 0.68
C LEU A 240 7.71 1.57 0.18
N MET A 241 6.69 1.63 1.04
CA MET A 241 5.38 2.21 0.69
C MET A 241 5.49 3.68 0.28
N ARG A 242 6.36 4.44 0.93
CA ARG A 242 6.59 5.84 0.58
C ARG A 242 7.31 6.02 -0.73
N GLN A 243 8.35 5.24 -0.98
CA GLN A 243 9.06 5.33 -2.25
C GLN A 243 8.12 5.00 -3.42
N ALA A 244 7.23 4.02 -3.23
CA ALA A 244 6.23 3.70 -4.23
C ALA A 244 5.18 4.82 -4.37
N TYR A 245 4.71 5.39 -3.25
CA TYR A 245 3.78 6.53 -3.28
C TYR A 245 4.37 7.77 -3.96
N GLU A 246 5.61 8.14 -3.63
CA GLU A 246 6.27 9.30 -4.25
C GLU A 246 6.47 9.10 -5.75
N LEU A 247 6.81 7.87 -6.17
CA LEU A 247 6.92 7.52 -7.59
C LEU A 247 5.55 7.59 -8.30
N GLY A 248 4.52 7.03 -7.68
CA GLY A 248 3.15 7.04 -8.17
C GLY A 248 2.59 8.46 -8.32
N TRP A 249 2.77 9.29 -7.29
CA TRP A 249 2.40 10.70 -7.33
C TRP A 249 3.13 11.47 -8.43
N ALA A 250 4.44 11.25 -8.58
CA ALA A 250 5.21 11.87 -9.66
C ALA A 250 4.69 11.43 -11.03
N ASN A 251 4.33 10.15 -11.19
CA ASN A 251 3.78 9.64 -12.44
C ASN A 251 2.41 10.26 -12.76
N SER A 252 1.52 10.35 -11.78
CA SER A 252 0.21 11.02 -11.96
C SER A 252 0.37 12.49 -12.30
N PHE A 253 1.32 13.20 -11.67
CA PHE A 253 1.62 14.59 -11.99
C PHE A 253 2.15 14.75 -13.42
N MET A 254 3.06 13.88 -13.86
CA MET A 254 3.59 13.88 -15.23
C MET A 254 2.51 13.57 -16.27
N PHE A 255 1.56 12.70 -15.94
CA PHE A 255 0.47 12.33 -16.83
C PHE A 255 -0.62 13.41 -16.92
N SER A 256 -1.05 13.97 -15.79
CA SER A 256 -2.14 14.96 -15.74
C SER A 256 -1.68 16.39 -16.03
N GLN A 257 -0.39 16.69 -15.85
CA GLN A 257 0.16 18.06 -15.83
C GLN A 257 -0.48 18.96 -14.77
N GLU A 258 -1.10 18.35 -13.76
CA GLU A 258 -1.84 19.02 -12.70
C GLU A 258 -1.48 18.45 -11.33
N ARG A 259 -1.82 19.21 -10.28
CA ARG A 259 -1.68 18.70 -8.92
C ARG A 259 -2.76 17.68 -8.64
N CYS A 260 -2.31 16.48 -8.27
CA CYS A 260 -3.20 15.41 -7.91
C CYS A 260 -3.14 15.08 -6.40
N GLN A 261 -4.29 14.69 -5.85
CA GLN A 261 -4.46 14.31 -4.46
C GLN A 261 -4.71 12.81 -4.34
N LEU A 262 -4.10 12.18 -3.33
CA LEU A 262 -4.35 10.78 -3.02
C LEU A 262 -5.75 10.63 -2.43
N ASN A 263 -6.58 9.78 -3.02
CA ASN A 263 -7.88 9.42 -2.48
C ASN A 263 -7.80 8.11 -1.68
N GLN A 264 -7.21 7.08 -2.29
CA GLN A 264 -7.17 5.74 -1.74
C GLN A 264 -5.93 4.99 -2.21
N VAL A 265 -5.40 4.12 -1.33
CA VAL A 265 -4.44 3.08 -1.67
C VAL A 265 -5.11 1.72 -1.48
N ASP A 266 -5.00 0.85 -2.46
CA ASP A 266 -5.50 -0.52 -2.37
C ASP A 266 -4.49 -1.44 -1.66
N SER A 267 -4.79 -2.74 -1.62
CA SER A 267 -4.02 -3.72 -0.85
C SER A 267 -2.54 -3.75 -1.22
N ILE A 268 -1.68 -3.68 -0.21
CA ILE A 268 -0.23 -3.76 -0.29
C ILE A 268 0.19 -5.10 0.30
N ILE A 269 0.93 -5.93 -0.45
CA ILE A 269 1.37 -7.25 0.03
C ILE A 269 2.89 -7.32 0.03
N PHE A 270 3.50 -7.57 1.19
CA PHE A 270 4.93 -7.79 1.34
C PHE A 270 5.25 -9.29 1.27
N ARG A 271 5.63 -9.77 0.09
CA ARG A 271 5.92 -11.22 -0.12
C ARG A 271 7.19 -11.69 0.57
N LYS A 272 8.23 -10.85 0.59
CA LYS A 272 9.56 -11.18 1.13
C LYS A 272 10.15 -9.98 1.88
N PRO A 273 10.91 -10.23 2.96
CA PRO A 273 11.68 -9.18 3.61
C PRO A 273 12.80 -8.69 2.70
N VAL A 274 13.14 -7.41 2.81
CA VAL A 274 14.22 -6.78 2.04
C VAL A 274 15.45 -6.59 2.93
N GLU A 275 16.61 -7.02 2.43
CA GLU A 275 17.89 -6.89 3.11
C GLU A 275 18.49 -5.49 2.94
N ILE A 276 19.33 -5.10 3.91
CA ILE A 276 20.16 -3.90 3.80
C ILE A 276 21.21 -4.12 2.70
N GLY A 277 21.49 -3.07 1.92
CA GLY A 277 22.41 -3.11 0.79
C GLY A 277 21.79 -3.64 -0.51
N ALA A 278 20.51 -4.03 -0.49
CA ALA A 278 19.78 -4.45 -1.68
C ALA A 278 19.49 -3.30 -2.65
N LEU A 279 19.42 -3.63 -3.94
CA LEU A 279 18.93 -2.73 -4.98
C LEU A 279 17.44 -2.99 -5.20
N LEU A 280 16.64 -1.95 -5.08
CA LEU A 280 15.21 -2.00 -5.35
C LEU A 280 14.90 -1.22 -6.60
N PHE A 281 14.26 -1.88 -7.55
CA PHE A 281 13.76 -1.26 -8.77
C PHE A 281 12.27 -1.00 -8.63
N PHE A 282 11.88 0.25 -8.50
CA PHE A 282 10.49 0.69 -8.48
C PHE A 282 10.05 1.05 -9.89
N SER A 283 8.81 0.68 -10.24
CA SER A 283 8.15 1.05 -11.48
C SER A 283 6.72 1.44 -11.16
N SER A 284 6.26 2.55 -11.74
CA SER A 284 4.89 3.03 -11.67
C SER A 284 4.36 3.21 -13.08
N GLN A 285 3.10 2.82 -13.31
CA GLN A 285 2.41 2.97 -14.59
C GLN A 285 0.96 3.43 -14.36
N VAL A 286 0.44 4.32 -15.21
CA VAL A 286 -0.99 4.66 -15.18
C VAL A 286 -1.74 3.54 -15.89
N VAL A 287 -2.72 2.93 -15.21
CA VAL A 287 -3.45 1.75 -15.71
C VAL A 287 -4.83 2.13 -16.22
N TYR A 288 -5.55 2.96 -15.47
CA TYR A 288 -6.92 3.32 -15.78
C TYR A 288 -7.19 4.78 -15.43
N THR A 289 -8.08 5.40 -16.19
CA THR A 289 -8.45 6.80 -16.01
C THR A 289 -9.94 6.96 -16.24
N GLU A 290 -10.64 7.62 -15.32
CA GLU A 290 -12.06 7.88 -15.43
C GLU A 290 -12.38 9.28 -14.92
N GLY A 291 -12.78 10.17 -15.83
CA GLY A 291 -13.05 11.57 -15.50
C GLY A 291 -11.87 12.26 -14.83
N ARG A 292 -11.98 12.52 -13.52
CA ARG A 292 -10.93 13.17 -12.71
C ARG A 292 -10.09 12.18 -11.89
N PHE A 293 -10.34 10.88 -12.04
CA PHE A 293 -9.66 9.83 -11.31
C PHE A 293 -8.60 9.17 -12.19
N ILE A 294 -7.41 9.03 -11.64
CA ILE A 294 -6.30 8.31 -12.24
C ILE A 294 -5.96 7.15 -11.31
N GLN A 295 -6.03 5.95 -11.86
CA GLN A 295 -5.52 4.75 -11.23
C GLN A 295 -4.13 4.45 -11.77
N HIS A 296 -3.16 4.34 -10.88
CA HIS A 296 -1.83 3.88 -11.24
C HIS A 296 -1.46 2.63 -10.45
N GLU A 297 -0.70 1.77 -11.09
CA GLU A 297 -0.10 0.59 -10.51
C GLU A 297 1.38 0.87 -10.25
N SER A 298 1.83 0.64 -9.01
CA SER A 298 3.25 0.62 -8.68
C SER A 298 3.67 -0.76 -8.24
N TYR A 299 4.82 -1.21 -8.74
CA TYR A 299 5.50 -2.41 -8.27
C TYR A 299 6.97 -2.17 -8.04
N PHE A 300 7.56 -2.97 -7.16
CA PHE A 300 9.00 -2.96 -6.94
C PHE A 300 9.58 -4.36 -7.00
N CYS A 301 10.74 -4.47 -7.64
CA CYS A 301 11.48 -5.70 -7.78
C CYS A 301 12.76 -5.63 -6.95
N TYR A 302 13.02 -6.71 -6.21
CA TYR A 302 14.28 -6.89 -5.50
C TYR A 302 15.36 -7.38 -6.47
N ILE A 303 16.46 -6.64 -6.56
CA ILE A 303 17.66 -7.02 -7.29
C ILE A 303 18.75 -7.28 -6.23
N GLY A 304 18.99 -8.56 -5.96
CA GLY A 304 20.03 -9.00 -5.02
C GLY A 304 21.39 -9.18 -5.69
N TYR A 305 22.42 -9.42 -4.88
CA TYR A 305 23.78 -9.75 -5.34
C TYR A 305 23.92 -11.15 -5.98
N SER A 306 22.88 -11.99 -5.90
CA SER A 306 22.82 -13.28 -6.59
C SER A 306 22.25 -13.08 -7.99
N LYS A 307 22.99 -13.54 -9.01
CA LYS A 307 22.74 -13.45 -10.46
C LYS A 307 21.43 -14.10 -10.97
N ASP A 308 20.30 -13.85 -10.34
CA ASP A 308 18.99 -14.21 -10.89
C ASP A 308 18.27 -12.92 -11.30
N ILE A 309 18.74 -12.31 -12.40
CA ILE A 309 17.96 -11.33 -13.15
C ILE A 309 16.83 -12.11 -13.80
N ILE A 310 15.62 -11.97 -13.27
CA ILE A 310 14.42 -12.54 -13.89
C ILE A 310 13.57 -11.37 -14.39
N LEU A 311 13.80 -11.10 -15.67
CA LEU A 311 12.83 -10.47 -16.56
C LEU A 311 11.56 -11.32 -16.58
N ILE A 312 10.41 -10.76 -16.19
CA ILE A 312 9.12 -11.14 -16.81
C ILE A 312 8.27 -9.89 -17.03
N THR A 313 8.15 -9.58 -18.31
CA THR A 313 7.05 -8.87 -18.97
C THR A 313 5.85 -9.80 -19.07
N LYS A 314 4.63 -9.35 -18.70
CA LYS A 314 3.36 -9.46 -19.48
C LYS A 314 2.12 -9.31 -18.56
N ILE A 315 1.28 -8.30 -18.84
CA ILE A 315 -0.01 -8.32 -19.59
C ILE A 315 -1.10 -9.06 -18.82
N ILE A 316 -2.03 -8.31 -18.22
CA ILE A 316 -3.29 -7.88 -18.85
C ILE A 316 -3.44 -6.37 -18.61
#